data_AF-A0A6G2VJ14-F1
#
_entry.id   AF-A0A6G2VJ14-F1
#
_cell.length_a   1.000
_cell.length_b   1.000
_cell.length_c   1.000
_cell.angle_alpha   90.00
_cell.angle_beta   90.00
_cell.angle_gamma   90.00
#
_symmetry.space_group_name_H-M   'P 1'
#
loop_
_entity.id
_entity.type
_entity.pdbx_description
1 polymer ?
#
loop_
_entity_poly.entity_id
_entity_poly.type
_entity_poly.pdbx_seq_one_letter_code
_entity_poly.pdbx_strand_id
1 'polypeptide(L)'
;KAQQTDDRVEVTKLYNTGGANVKAAAKLALRGTPDDIAEFLDVGQFVARNRDQEHATIEQLIDQAEKNGKQAEAATDKAEEASGKAIAAAALAEDAAERAAKETEAAKNDAGRATV
;
A
#
# COMPACT_ATOMS: atom_id res chain seq x y z
N LYS A 1 -9.90 -4.08 51.45
CA LYS A 1 -10.36 -5.46 51.11
C LYS A 1 -11.43 -5.45 50.01
N ALA A 2 -12.46 -4.59 50.09
CA ALA A 2 -13.43 -4.41 49.00
C ALA A 2 -12.76 -3.87 47.71
N GLN A 3 -12.04 -2.74 47.81
CA GLN A 3 -11.32 -2.14 46.67
C GLN A 3 -10.43 -3.13 45.90
N GLN A 4 -9.55 -3.87 46.57
CA GLN A 4 -8.70 -4.88 45.90
C GLN A 4 -9.49 -5.99 45.18
N THR A 5 -10.69 -6.30 45.65
CA THR A 5 -11.57 -7.29 45.00
C THR A 5 -12.20 -6.68 43.75
N ASP A 6 -12.67 -5.43 43.87
CA ASP A 6 -13.25 -4.67 42.76
C ASP A 6 -12.20 -4.44 41.65
N ASP A 7 -10.99 -4.04 42.02
CA ASP A 7 -9.86 -3.83 41.10
C ASP A 7 -9.53 -5.13 40.33
N ARG A 8 -9.48 -6.28 41.03
CA ARG A 8 -9.28 -7.59 40.37
C ARG A 8 -10.40 -7.94 39.39
N VAL A 9 -11.65 -7.61 39.73
CA VAL A 9 -12.80 -7.82 38.83
C VAL A 9 -12.66 -6.93 37.59
N GLU A 10 -12.24 -5.68 37.77
CA GLU A 10 -12.03 -4.74 36.66
C GLU A 10 -10.89 -5.21 35.73
N VAL A 11 -9.75 -5.61 36.28
CA VAL A 11 -8.65 -6.17 35.46
C VAL A 11 -9.08 -7.46 34.76
N THR A 12 -9.88 -8.30 35.41
CA THR A 12 -10.43 -9.51 34.77
C THR A 12 -11.38 -9.17 33.62
N LYS A 13 -12.18 -8.11 33.75
CA LYS A 13 -13.02 -7.60 32.65
C LYS A 13 -12.15 -7.14 31.48
N LEU A 14 -11.12 -6.35 31.75
CA LEU A 14 -10.17 -5.87 30.73
C LEU A 14 -9.39 -7.02 30.07
N TYR A 15 -9.05 -8.08 30.83
CA TYR A 15 -8.46 -9.30 30.28
C TYR A 15 -9.39 -10.01 29.26
N ASN A 16 -10.70 -9.98 29.49
CA ASN A 16 -11.65 -10.64 28.60
C ASN A 16 -11.98 -9.80 27.36
N THR A 17 -12.11 -8.48 27.53
CA THR A 17 -12.60 -7.57 26.48
C THR A 17 -11.51 -6.77 25.75
N GLY A 18 -10.30 -6.68 26.30
CA GLY A 18 -9.20 -5.91 25.72
C GLY A 18 -8.60 -6.53 24.46
N GLY A 19 -7.79 -5.76 23.72
CA GLY A 19 -6.97 -6.27 22.63
C GLY A 19 -5.78 -7.11 23.13
N ALA A 20 -5.01 -7.71 22.22
CA ALA A 20 -3.99 -8.71 22.57
C ALA A 20 -2.99 -8.22 23.63
N ASN A 21 -2.51 -6.98 23.51
CA ASN A 21 -1.60 -6.38 24.47
C ASN A 21 -2.28 -6.10 25.81
N VAL A 22 -3.51 -5.59 25.79
CA VAL A 22 -4.29 -5.37 27.03
C VAL A 22 -4.54 -6.71 27.75
N LYS A 23 -4.86 -7.79 27.02
CA LYS A 23 -5.01 -9.13 27.61
C LYS A 23 -3.72 -9.63 28.23
N ALA A 24 -2.59 -9.47 27.54
CA ALA A 24 -1.29 -9.90 28.05
C ALA A 24 -0.90 -9.12 29.32
N ALA A 25 -1.07 -7.80 29.33
CA ALA A 25 -0.77 -6.94 30.47
C ALA A 25 -1.71 -7.19 31.66
N ALA A 26 -3.03 -7.33 31.42
CA ALA A 26 -3.99 -7.68 32.46
C ALA A 26 -3.68 -9.05 33.10
N LYS A 27 -3.28 -10.03 32.29
CA LYS A 27 -2.88 -11.36 32.77
C LYS A 27 -1.63 -11.31 33.65
N LEU A 28 -0.69 -10.42 33.34
CA LEU A 28 0.51 -10.21 34.16
C LEU A 28 0.13 -9.57 35.50
N ALA A 29 -0.66 -8.50 35.48
CA ALA A 29 -1.14 -7.82 36.68
C ALA A 29 -1.92 -8.76 37.62
N LEU A 30 -2.82 -9.60 37.08
CA LEU A 30 -3.60 -10.58 37.87
C LEU A 30 -2.75 -11.66 38.55
N ARG A 31 -1.50 -11.87 38.12
CA ARG A 31 -0.55 -12.81 38.74
C ARG A 31 0.38 -12.14 39.75
N GLY A 32 0.36 -10.82 39.81
CA GLY A 32 1.20 -10.02 40.67
C GLY A 32 0.52 -9.69 42.01
N THR A 33 0.99 -8.61 42.59
CA THR A 33 0.54 -8.00 43.83
C THR A 33 -0.67 -7.07 43.59
N PRO A 34 -1.37 -6.65 44.65
CA PRO A 34 -2.38 -5.60 44.54
C PRO A 34 -1.84 -4.28 43.92
N ASP A 35 -0.57 -3.96 44.15
CA ASP A 35 0.05 -2.77 43.57
C ASP A 35 0.23 -2.92 42.05
N ASP A 36 0.57 -4.12 41.56
CA ASP A 36 0.64 -4.40 40.11
C ASP A 36 -0.73 -4.27 39.42
N ILE A 37 -1.81 -4.62 40.14
CA ILE A 37 -3.19 -4.45 39.66
C ILE A 37 -3.53 -2.96 39.58
N ALA A 38 -3.20 -2.18 40.61
CA ALA A 38 -3.43 -0.75 40.62
C ALA A 38 -2.62 -0.05 39.51
N GLU A 39 -1.33 -0.36 39.37
CA GLU A 39 -0.48 0.20 38.31
C GLU A 39 -1.00 -0.13 36.90
N PHE A 40 -1.51 -1.35 36.71
CA PHE A 40 -2.13 -1.71 35.45
C PHE A 40 -3.41 -0.91 35.18
N LEU A 41 -4.28 -0.72 36.17
CA LEU A 41 -5.51 0.06 36.00
C LEU A 41 -5.22 1.54 35.76
N ASP A 42 -4.22 2.09 36.44
CA ASP A 42 -3.85 3.51 36.35
C ASP A 42 -3.14 3.85 35.04
N VAL A 43 -2.21 3.00 34.59
CA VAL A 43 -1.33 3.32 33.45
C VAL A 43 -1.24 2.15 32.46
N GLY A 44 -1.03 0.93 32.95
CA GLY A 44 -0.72 -0.23 32.11
C GLY A 44 -1.77 -0.53 31.04
N GLN A 45 -3.06 -0.38 31.35
CA GLN A 45 -4.15 -0.61 30.39
C GLN A 45 -4.14 0.38 29.24
N PHE A 46 -3.74 1.63 29.47
CA PHE A 46 -3.75 2.69 28.45
C PHE A 46 -2.56 2.51 27.52
N VAL A 47 -1.38 2.22 28.07
CA VAL A 47 -0.18 1.88 27.28
C VAL A 47 -0.45 0.66 26.41
N ALA A 48 -1.03 -0.39 26.98
CA ALA A 48 -1.36 -1.60 26.23
C ALA A 48 -2.42 -1.35 25.14
N ARG A 49 -3.44 -0.53 25.42
CA ARG A 49 -4.48 -0.15 24.45
C ARG A 49 -3.90 0.68 23.30
N ASN A 50 -2.96 1.59 23.57
CA ASN A 50 -2.26 2.35 22.54
C ASN A 50 -1.46 1.40 21.63
N ARG A 51 -0.76 0.41 22.18
CA ARG A 51 -0.06 -0.60 21.36
C ARG A 51 -1.02 -1.42 20.50
N ASP A 52 -2.17 -1.82 21.03
CA ASP A 52 -3.20 -2.50 20.24
C ASP A 52 -3.69 -1.62 19.07
N GLN A 53 -3.87 -0.32 19.28
CA GLN A 53 -4.26 0.65 18.24
C GLN A 53 -3.15 0.89 17.21
N GLU A 54 -1.90 1.00 17.66
CA GLU A 54 -0.72 1.12 16.79
C GLU A 54 -0.61 -0.08 15.87
N HIS A 55 -0.73 -1.29 16.40
CA HIS A 55 -0.67 -2.52 15.60
C HIS A 55 -1.79 -2.56 14.54
N ALA A 56 -3.02 -2.22 14.92
CA ALA A 56 -4.14 -2.16 13.97
C ALA A 56 -3.90 -1.12 12.86
N THR A 57 -3.27 0.00 13.19
CA THR A 57 -2.93 1.04 12.21
C THR A 57 -1.77 0.61 11.30
N ILE A 58 -0.78 -0.10 11.84
CA ILE A 58 0.33 -0.66 11.06
C ILE A 58 -0.19 -1.67 10.04
N GLU A 59 -1.11 -2.56 10.43
CA GLU A 59 -1.74 -3.51 9.51
C GLU A 59 -2.44 -2.77 8.35
N GLN A 60 -3.20 -1.72 8.64
CA GLN A 60 -3.84 -0.89 7.62
C GLN A 60 -2.82 -0.22 6.67
N LEU A 61 -1.68 0.25 7.20
CA LEU A 61 -0.63 0.87 6.40
C LEU A 61 0.06 -0.15 5.49
N ILE A 62 0.27 -1.39 5.96
CA ILE A 62 0.81 -2.48 5.14
C ILE A 62 -0.14 -2.81 3.99
N ASP A 63 -1.43 -2.98 4.27
CA ASP A 63 -2.45 -3.23 3.25
C ASP A 63 -2.48 -2.11 2.19
N GLN A 64 -2.35 -0.86 2.62
CA GLN A 64 -2.31 0.28 1.71
C GLN A 64 -1.04 0.28 0.86
N ALA A 65 0.12 -0.01 1.45
CA ALA A 65 1.39 -0.07 0.74
C ALA A 65 1.37 -1.18 -0.32
N GLU A 66 0.84 -2.36 -0.01
CA GLU A 66 0.69 -3.46 -0.99
C GLU A 66 -0.21 -3.08 -2.16
N LYS A 67 -1.36 -2.46 -1.88
CA LYS A 67 -2.29 -1.99 -2.92
C LYS A 67 -1.62 -0.95 -3.82
N ASN A 68 -0.92 0.01 -3.23
CA ASN A 68 -0.20 1.03 -3.98
C ASN A 68 0.92 0.42 -4.84
N GLY A 69 1.64 -0.57 -4.31
CA GLY A 69 2.65 -1.31 -5.06
C GLY A 69 2.07 -1.99 -6.30
N LYS A 70 0.95 -2.72 -6.14
CA LYS A 70 0.25 -3.38 -7.26
C LYS A 70 -0.25 -2.37 -8.30
N GLN A 71 -0.73 -1.20 -7.87
CA GLN A 71 -1.15 -0.14 -8.77
C GLN A 71 0.01 0.46 -9.55
N ALA A 72 1.17 0.66 -8.90
CA ALA A 72 2.38 1.17 -9.53
C ALA A 72 2.95 0.17 -10.56
N GLU A 73 2.95 -1.11 -10.24
CA GLU A 73 3.32 -2.19 -11.17
C GLU A 73 2.41 -2.17 -12.40
N ALA A 74 1.09 -2.19 -12.20
CA ALA A 74 0.13 -2.14 -13.31
C ALA A 74 0.21 -0.86 -14.15
N ALA A 75 0.59 0.27 -13.55
CA ALA A 75 0.84 1.51 -14.28
C ALA A 75 2.11 1.43 -15.12
N THR A 76 3.14 0.75 -14.62
CA THR A 76 4.40 0.51 -15.34
C THR A 76 4.17 -0.38 -16.55
N ASP A 77 3.46 -1.50 -16.38
CA ASP A 77 3.10 -2.41 -17.49
C ASP A 77 2.38 -1.67 -18.62
N LYS A 78 1.40 -0.83 -18.26
CA LYS A 78 0.66 -0.01 -19.23
C LYS A 78 1.55 1.01 -19.93
N ALA A 79 2.50 1.60 -19.22
CA ALA A 79 3.45 2.55 -19.80
C ALA A 79 4.38 1.85 -20.80
N GLU A 80 4.85 0.64 -20.47
CA GLU A 80 5.65 -0.19 -21.38
C GLU A 80 4.86 -0.58 -22.64
N GLU A 81 3.61 -1.03 -22.48
CA GLU A 81 2.72 -1.36 -23.59
C GLU A 81 2.49 -0.13 -24.50
N ALA A 82 2.18 1.02 -23.91
CA ALA A 82 1.97 2.27 -24.65
C ALA A 82 3.24 2.71 -25.39
N SER A 83 4.40 2.60 -24.75
CA SER A 83 5.70 2.88 -25.37
C SER A 83 5.96 1.97 -26.56
N GLY A 84 5.74 0.65 -26.43
CA GLY A 84 5.86 -0.30 -27.52
C GLY A 84 4.96 0.04 -28.71
N LYS A 85 3.70 0.41 -28.45
CA LYS A 85 2.77 0.88 -29.50
C LYS A 85 3.26 2.15 -30.18
N ALA A 86 3.79 3.11 -29.43
CA ALA A 86 4.31 4.35 -29.98
C ALA A 86 5.52 4.11 -30.89
N ILE A 87 6.44 3.23 -30.49
CA ILE A 87 7.59 2.83 -31.30
C ILE A 87 7.13 2.17 -32.61
N ALA A 88 6.17 1.24 -32.53
CA ALA A 88 5.63 0.57 -33.72
C ALA A 88 4.93 1.57 -34.68
N ALA A 89 4.14 2.50 -34.13
CA ALA A 89 3.49 3.54 -34.92
C ALA A 89 4.50 4.47 -35.60
N ALA A 90 5.58 4.85 -34.90
CA ALA A 90 6.65 5.66 -35.46
C ALA A 90 7.36 4.95 -36.62
N ALA A 91 7.67 3.66 -36.49
CA ALA A 91 8.30 2.87 -37.56
C ALA A 91 7.41 2.78 -38.81
N LEU A 92 6.09 2.60 -38.64
CA LEU A 92 5.15 2.60 -39.75
C LEU A 92 5.07 3.97 -40.44
N ALA A 93 5.12 5.05 -39.67
CA ALA A 93 5.12 6.40 -40.21
C ALA A 93 6.41 6.70 -41.01
N GLU A 94 7.56 6.23 -40.53
CA GLU A 94 8.85 6.35 -41.23
C GLU A 94 8.83 5.58 -42.56
N ASP A 95 8.39 4.32 -42.58
CA ASP A 95 8.23 3.53 -43.81
C ASP A 95 7.26 4.18 -44.80
N ALA A 96 6.15 4.74 -44.33
CA ALA A 96 5.20 5.47 -45.18
C ALA A 96 5.82 6.75 -45.76
N ALA A 97 6.58 7.50 -44.96
CA ALA A 97 7.27 8.71 -45.41
C ALA A 97 8.35 8.39 -46.46
N GLU A 98 9.11 7.31 -46.28
CA GLU A 98 10.09 6.85 -47.26
C GLU A 98 9.45 6.48 -48.60
N ARG A 99 8.30 5.77 -48.57
CA ARG A 99 7.57 5.43 -49.79
C ARG A 99 7.08 6.68 -50.51
N ALA A 100 6.47 7.61 -49.78
CA ALA A 100 6.01 8.86 -50.35
C ALA A 100 7.16 9.68 -50.97
N ALA A 101 8.35 9.69 -50.33
CA ALA A 101 9.53 10.35 -50.88
C ALA A 101 10.00 9.68 -52.20
N LYS A 102 10.06 8.34 -52.24
CA LYS A 102 10.43 7.58 -53.45
C LYS A 102 9.46 7.83 -54.60
N GLU A 103 8.16 7.84 -54.33
CA GLU A 103 7.12 8.13 -55.32
C GLU A 103 7.21 9.56 -55.85
N THR A 104 7.48 10.54 -54.97
CA THR A 104 7.65 11.94 -55.35
C THR A 104 8.84 12.13 -56.29
N GLU A 105 9.98 11.48 -56.00
CA GLU A 105 11.15 11.53 -56.88
C GLU A 105 10.90 10.85 -58.23
N ALA A 106 10.19 9.73 -58.25
CA ALA A 106 9.79 9.07 -59.50
C ALA A 106 8.91 9.98 -60.36
N ALA A 107 7.88 10.60 -59.77
CA ALA A 107 6.99 11.52 -60.47
C ALA A 107 7.72 12.74 -61.05
N LYS A 108 8.71 13.28 -60.31
CA LYS A 108 9.56 14.39 -60.79
C LYS A 108 10.39 13.99 -62.01
N ASN A 109 10.97 12.78 -62.00
CA ASN A 109 11.75 12.27 -63.12
C ASN A 109 10.87 12.06 -64.37
N ASP A 110 9.67 11.53 -64.21
CA ASP A 110 8.74 11.31 -65.32
C ASP A 110 8.25 12.63 -65.92
N ALA A 111 7.93 13.62 -65.09
CA ALA A 111 7.60 14.97 -65.56
C ALA A 111 8.75 15.62 -66.36
N GLY A 112 9.99 15.43 -65.91
CA GLY A 112 11.17 15.87 -66.65
C GLY A 112 11.31 15.21 -68.02
N ARG A 113 11.04 13.90 -68.12
CA ARG A 113 11.07 13.16 -69.39
C ARG A 113 9.96 13.57 -70.36
N ALA A 114 8.80 13.98 -69.86
CA ALA A 114 7.67 14.39 -70.70
C ALA A 114 7.82 15.80 -71.31
N THR A 115 8.82 16.58 -70.88
CA THR A 115 9.02 17.98 -71.30
C THR A 115 10.17 18.19 -72.30
N VAL A 116 10.89 17.11 -72.67
CA VAL A 116 11.94 17.08 -73.72
C VAL A 116 11.44 16.35 -74.96
#